data_AF-A0A816EJ28-F1
#
_entry.id   AF-A0A816EJ28-F1
#
_cell.length_a   1.000
_cell.length_b   1.000
_cell.length_c   1.000
_cell.angle_alpha   90.00
_cell.angle_beta   90.00
_cell.angle_gamma   90.00
#
_symmetry.space_group_name_H-M   'P 1'
#
loop_
_entity.id
_entity.type
_entity.pdbx_description
1 polymer ?
#
loop_
_entity_poly.entity_id
_entity_poly.type
_entity_poly.pdbx_seq_one_letter_code
_entity_poly.pdbx_strand_id
1 'polypeptide(L)'
;MIGNAEEFNQKLGIPYRVVNIVSGELNNAAAKKFDLEAWFPGSGKFRELVSCSNCLDYQSRRLKIRYGQVKKSNEAVKYVHMLNATMCATTRTICAILENYQTDDGILVPEVLKPYMPKKYSEKIPFVKDLPTEQQQKPTTTVENK
;
A
#
# COMPACT_ATOMS: atom_id res chain seq x y z
N MET A 1 5.53 -11.49 5.40
CA MET A 1 5.27 -10.45 4.37
C MET A 1 4.80 -9.16 5.03
N ILE A 2 3.74 -9.19 5.85
CA ILE A 2 3.26 -7.96 6.53
C ILE A 2 4.36 -7.22 7.32
N GLY A 3 5.20 -7.93 8.08
CA GLY A 3 6.33 -7.32 8.80
C GLY A 3 7.30 -6.53 7.91
N ASN A 4 7.49 -6.93 6.65
CA ASN A 4 8.34 -6.18 5.72
C ASN A 4 7.67 -4.86 5.29
N ALA A 5 6.35 -4.86 5.14
CA ALA A 5 5.58 -3.65 4.82
C ALA A 5 5.49 -2.71 6.03
N GLU A 6 5.39 -3.27 7.24
CA GLU A 6 5.49 -2.53 8.50
C GLU A 6 6.85 -1.84 8.62
N GLU A 7 7.95 -2.56 8.41
CA GLU A 7 9.31 -2.02 8.44
C GLU A 7 9.50 -0.92 7.36
N PHE A 8 8.95 -1.12 6.16
CA PHE A 8 8.98 -0.12 5.09
C PHE A 8 8.31 1.20 5.51
N ASN A 9 7.11 1.13 6.10
CA ASN A 9 6.40 2.32 6.56
C ASN A 9 7.05 2.97 7.79
N GLN A 10 7.62 2.17 8.69
CA GLN A 10 8.42 2.67 9.83
C GLN A 10 9.65 3.45 9.36
N LYS A 11 10.37 2.95 8.35
CA LYS A 11 11.52 3.66 7.75
C LYS A 11 11.12 4.98 7.07
N LEU A 12 9.91 5.04 6.51
CA LEU A 12 9.31 6.25 5.96
C LEU A 12 8.73 7.19 7.04
N GLY A 13 8.73 6.80 8.31
CA GLY A 13 8.15 7.60 9.39
C GLY A 13 6.63 7.78 9.32
N ILE A 14 5.91 6.89 8.63
CA ILE A 14 4.46 6.97 8.48
C ILE A 14 3.77 6.24 9.64
N PRO A 15 2.91 6.90 10.45
CA PRO A 15 2.14 6.22 11.48
C PRO A 15 1.07 5.33 10.84
N TYR A 16 0.82 4.16 11.40
CA TYR A 16 -0.18 3.22 10.86
C TYR A 16 -0.77 2.31 11.94
N ARG A 17 -1.79 1.56 11.54
CA ARG A 17 -2.28 0.37 12.23
C ARG A 17 -2.35 -0.82 11.29
N VAL A 18 -2.24 -2.02 11.84
CA VAL A 18 -2.47 -3.27 11.11
C VAL A 18 -3.84 -3.81 11.47
N VAL A 19 -4.66 -4.09 10.47
CA VAL A 19 -6.03 -4.57 10.61
C VAL A 19 -6.13 -5.98 10.05
N ASN A 20 -6.66 -6.91 10.85
CA ASN A 20 -7.06 -8.24 10.37
C ASN A 20 -8.47 -8.15 9.78
N ILE A 21 -8.61 -8.42 8.48
CA ILE A 21 -9.86 -8.21 7.76
C ILE A 21 -10.90 -9.27 8.12
N VAL A 22 -12.14 -8.84 8.35
CA VAL A 22 -13.28 -9.72 8.68
C VAL A 22 -13.62 -10.62 7.50
N SER A 23 -14.17 -11.80 7.79
CA SER A 23 -14.44 -12.83 6.77
C SER A 23 -15.33 -12.36 5.61
N GLY A 24 -16.31 -11.49 5.87
CA GLY A 24 -17.23 -10.97 4.84
C GLY A 24 -16.57 -10.05 3.80
N GLU A 25 -15.41 -9.48 4.12
CA GLU A 25 -14.65 -8.57 3.24
C GLU A 25 -13.44 -9.28 2.57
N LEU A 26 -13.26 -10.58 2.81
CA LEU A 26 -12.25 -11.37 2.11
C LEU A 26 -12.73 -11.69 0.70
N ASN A 27 -11.84 -11.53 -0.28
CA ASN A 27 -12.09 -12.05 -1.62
C ASN A 27 -11.92 -13.58 -1.65
N ASN A 28 -12.55 -14.26 -2.62
CA ASN A 28 -12.60 -15.72 -2.70
C ASN A 28 -11.23 -16.44 -2.57
N ALA A 29 -10.14 -15.78 -2.99
CA ALA A 29 -8.81 -16.38 -2.94
C ALA A 29 -8.11 -16.25 -1.58
N ALA A 30 -8.47 -15.27 -0.73
CA ALA A 30 -7.75 -15.01 0.51
C ALA A 30 -8.29 -15.88 1.65
N ALA A 31 -7.42 -16.68 2.26
CA ALA A 31 -7.73 -17.39 3.50
C ALA A 31 -7.59 -16.49 4.73
N LYS A 32 -6.68 -15.50 4.66
CA LYS A 32 -6.49 -14.44 5.65
C LYS A 32 -5.85 -13.23 4.98
N LYS A 33 -6.29 -12.03 5.37
CA LYS A 33 -5.80 -10.75 4.84
C LYS A 33 -5.52 -9.77 5.98
N PHE A 34 -4.38 -9.10 5.88
CA PHE A 34 -4.02 -7.97 6.74
C PHE A 34 -3.88 -6.72 5.90
N ASP A 35 -4.49 -5.62 6.35
CA ASP A 35 -4.28 -4.30 5.77
C ASP A 35 -3.44 -3.43 6.70
N LEU A 36 -2.48 -2.71 6.12
CA LEU A 36 -1.80 -1.61 6.81
C LEU A 36 -2.49 -0.32 6.38
N GLU A 37 -3.11 0.33 7.35
CA GLU A 37 -3.78 1.60 7.15
C GLU A 37 -2.93 2.69 7.77
N ALA A 38 -2.43 3.60 6.95
CA ALA A 38 -1.66 4.75 7.42
C ALA A 38 -2.59 5.82 7.98
N TRP A 39 -2.09 6.56 8.97
CA TRP A 39 -2.76 7.74 9.52
C TRP A 39 -2.51 8.96 8.62
N PHE A 40 -3.58 9.66 8.27
CA PHE A 40 -3.57 10.87 7.47
C PHE A 40 -4.00 12.04 8.37
N PRO A 41 -3.07 12.86 8.90
CA PRO A 41 -3.38 13.88 9.91
C PRO A 41 -4.26 15.03 9.38
N GLY A 42 -4.08 15.45 8.13
CA GLY A 42 -4.95 16.46 7.50
C GLY A 42 -6.35 15.91 7.20
N SER A 43 -6.45 14.62 6.84
CA SER A 43 -7.74 13.94 6.66
C SER A 43 -8.41 13.51 7.99
N GLY A 44 -7.65 13.41 9.08
CA GLY A 44 -8.08 12.89 10.39
C GLY A 44 -8.54 11.42 10.37
N LYS A 45 -8.01 10.59 9.45
CA LYS A 45 -8.50 9.22 9.22
C LYS A 45 -7.38 8.24 8.86
N PHE A 46 -7.61 6.96 9.12
CA PHE A 46 -6.79 5.87 8.60
C PHE A 46 -7.19 5.54 7.15
N ARG A 47 -6.21 5.33 6.25
CA ARG A 47 -6.43 4.91 4.86
C ARG A 47 -5.48 3.78 4.48
N GLU A 48 -6.00 2.79 3.75
CA GLU A 48 -5.24 1.62 3.29
C GLU A 48 -4.09 1.99 2.34
N LEU A 49 -2.87 1.59 2.70
CA LEU A 49 -1.69 1.64 1.82
C LEU A 49 -1.26 0.25 1.33
N VAL A 50 -1.46 -0.78 2.15
CA VAL A 50 -1.01 -2.14 1.87
C VAL A 50 -2.11 -3.12 2.18
N SER A 51 -2.24 -4.13 1.32
CA SER A 51 -2.99 -5.36 1.56
C SER A 51 -2.06 -6.56 1.42
N CYS A 52 -2.07 -7.46 2.41
CA CYS A 52 -1.23 -8.65 2.48
C CYS A 52 -2.09 -9.90 2.69
N SER A 53 -2.12 -10.80 1.71
CA SER A 53 -3.01 -11.96 1.70
C SER A 53 -2.24 -13.29 1.61
N ASN A 54 -2.69 -14.27 2.39
CA ASN A 54 -2.33 -15.68 2.17
C ASN A 54 -3.47 -16.37 1.44
N CYS A 55 -3.20 -16.89 0.24
CA CYS A 55 -4.19 -17.54 -0.61
C CYS A 55 -4.10 -19.07 -0.57
N LEU A 56 -3.22 -19.63 0.28
CA LEU A 56 -2.91 -21.06 0.35
C LEU A 56 -2.75 -21.62 -1.07
N ASP A 57 -3.45 -22.71 -1.40
CA ASP A 57 -3.38 -23.34 -2.71
C ASP A 57 -4.48 -22.90 -3.70
N TYR A 58 -5.29 -21.90 -3.36
CA TYR A 58 -6.46 -21.50 -4.17
C TYR A 58 -6.04 -21.14 -5.62
N GLN A 59 -5.02 -20.28 -5.74
CA GLN A 59 -4.49 -19.84 -7.03
C GLN A 59 -3.67 -20.95 -7.71
N SER A 60 -2.81 -21.63 -6.96
CA SER A 60 -1.90 -22.65 -7.50
C SER A 60 -2.63 -23.89 -8.02
N ARG A 61 -3.76 -24.27 -7.40
CA ARG A 61 -4.63 -25.34 -7.90
C ARG A 61 -5.23 -24.99 -9.26
N ARG A 62 -5.75 -23.77 -9.42
CA ARG A 62 -6.28 -23.27 -10.69
C ARG A 62 -5.21 -23.21 -11.78
N LEU A 63 -3.99 -22.79 -11.43
CA LEU A 63 -2.86 -22.66 -12.35
C LEU A 63 -2.04 -23.95 -12.54
N LYS A 64 -2.41 -25.04 -11.85
CA LYS A 64 -1.70 -26.33 -11.85
C LYS A 64 -0.23 -26.24 -11.39
N ILE A 65 0.09 -25.34 -10.46
CA ILE A 65 1.44 -25.18 -9.89
C ILE A 65 1.63 -26.17 -8.73
N ARG A 66 2.23 -27.31 -9.03
CA ARG A 66 2.33 -28.46 -8.12
C ARG A 66 3.53 -28.35 -7.19
N TYR A 67 3.39 -28.90 -5.99
CA TYR A 67 4.51 -29.16 -5.10
C TYR A 67 5.08 -30.56 -5.41
N GLY A 68 6.22 -30.60 -6.09
CA GLY A 68 6.88 -31.84 -6.48
C GLY A 68 7.50 -32.55 -5.28
N GLN A 69 7.00 -33.74 -4.96
CA GLN A 69 7.61 -34.65 -3.99
C GLN A 69 7.92 -35.98 -4.70
N VAL A 70 9.06 -36.61 -4.37
CA VAL A 70 9.34 -37.99 -4.79
C VAL A 70 8.38 -38.89 -4.01
N LYS A 71 7.32 -39.36 -4.66
CA LYS A 71 6.22 -40.07 -3.99
C LYS A 71 6.52 -41.57 -3.82
N LYS A 72 6.15 -42.11 -2.65
CA LYS A 72 5.64 -43.49 -2.53
C LYS A 72 4.22 -43.52 -3.11
N SER A 73 3.81 -44.59 -3.80
CA SER A 73 2.57 -44.62 -4.61
C SER A 73 1.31 -44.23 -3.82
N ASN A 74 0.30 -43.66 -4.50
CA ASN A 74 -1.05 -43.32 -4.02
C ASN A 74 -1.28 -42.02 -3.21
N GLU A 75 -0.33 -41.11 -3.08
CA GLU A 75 -0.64 -39.79 -2.47
C GLU A 75 -1.33 -38.81 -3.45
N ALA A 76 -2.28 -38.02 -2.93
CA ALA A 76 -2.91 -36.92 -3.66
C ALA A 76 -1.88 -35.86 -4.13
N VAL A 77 -2.15 -35.18 -5.25
CA VAL A 77 -1.30 -34.09 -5.75
C VAL A 77 -1.40 -32.90 -4.79
N LYS A 78 -0.26 -32.45 -4.24
CA LYS A 78 -0.15 -31.23 -3.44
C LYS A 78 0.21 -30.05 -4.33
N TYR A 79 -0.23 -28.87 -3.94
CA TYR A 79 0.02 -27.60 -4.63
C TYR A 79 0.77 -26.66 -3.69
N VAL A 80 1.57 -25.75 -4.25
CA VAL A 80 2.30 -24.76 -3.45
C VAL A 80 1.35 -23.74 -2.84
N HIS A 81 1.72 -23.15 -1.70
CA HIS A 81 1.00 -22.01 -1.17
C HIS A 81 1.46 -20.71 -1.86
N MET A 82 0.51 -19.85 -2.22
CA MET A 82 0.77 -18.54 -2.83
C MET A 82 0.32 -17.42 -1.91
N LEU A 83 1.18 -16.41 -1.77
CA LEU A 83 0.94 -15.22 -0.97
C LEU A 83 1.25 -13.98 -1.82
N ASN A 84 0.59 -12.87 -1.54
CA ASN A 84 0.84 -11.59 -2.19
C ASN A 84 0.72 -10.44 -1.18
N ALA A 85 1.52 -9.39 -1.37
CA ALA A 85 1.41 -8.17 -0.58
C ALA A 85 1.87 -6.96 -1.40
N THR A 86 1.17 -5.85 -1.26
CA THR A 86 1.64 -4.55 -1.76
C THR A 86 2.79 -4.06 -0.89
N MET A 87 3.91 -3.65 -1.47
CA MET A 87 4.97 -2.96 -0.70
C MET A 87 4.72 -1.45 -0.67
N CYS A 88 4.45 -0.85 -1.83
CA CYS A 88 4.23 0.58 -1.96
C CYS A 88 3.25 0.87 -3.12
N ALA A 89 2.07 1.38 -2.80
CA ALA A 89 1.16 1.97 -3.78
C ALA A 89 1.55 3.46 -3.94
N THR A 90 2.43 3.73 -4.91
CA THR A 90 3.17 5.00 -5.02
C THR A 90 2.33 6.26 -4.81
N THR A 91 1.19 6.39 -5.46
CA THR A 91 0.32 7.58 -5.33
C THR A 91 -0.27 7.74 -3.93
N ARG A 92 -0.75 6.65 -3.31
CA ARG A 92 -1.29 6.68 -1.94
C ARG A 92 -0.19 6.96 -0.92
N THR A 93 1.00 6.39 -1.12
CA THR A 93 2.17 6.65 -0.28
C THR A 93 2.63 8.11 -0.38
N ILE A 94 2.61 8.69 -1.59
CA ILE A 94 2.87 10.13 -1.77
C ILE A 94 1.86 10.94 -0.96
N CYS A 95 0.56 10.66 -1.03
CA CYS A 95 -0.42 11.37 -0.21
C CYS A 95 -0.15 11.25 1.30
N ALA A 96 0.24 10.06 1.77
CA ALA A 96 0.60 9.87 3.18
C ALA A 96 1.82 10.71 3.58
N ILE A 97 2.86 10.76 2.72
CA ILE A 97 4.05 11.59 2.94
C ILE A 97 3.67 13.07 2.94
N LEU A 98 2.89 13.53 1.97
CA LEU A 98 2.46 14.93 1.87
C LEU A 98 1.75 15.39 3.14
N GLU A 99 0.84 14.58 3.70
CA GLU A 99 0.15 14.97 4.94
C GLU A 99 1.04 14.88 6.19
N ASN A 100 1.91 13.88 6.30
CA ASN A 100 2.72 13.64 7.50
C ASN A 100 4.01 14.49 7.56
N TYR A 101 4.51 14.98 6.42
CA TYR A 101 5.76 15.74 6.32
C TYR A 101 5.56 17.21 5.92
N GLN A 102 4.32 17.72 5.91
CA GLN A 102 4.05 19.13 5.63
C GLN A 102 4.57 20.06 6.74
N THR A 103 4.99 21.24 6.30
CA THR A 103 5.45 22.39 7.11
C THR A 103 4.84 23.65 6.52
N ASP A 104 5.02 24.81 7.16
CA ASP A 104 4.39 26.07 6.73
C ASP A 104 4.75 26.50 5.28
N ASP A 105 5.94 26.11 4.80
CA ASP A 105 6.51 26.52 3.51
C ASP A 105 6.84 25.34 2.56
N GLY A 106 6.45 24.11 2.90
CA GLY A 106 6.59 22.97 1.98
C GLY A 106 6.52 21.61 2.65
N ILE A 107 7.07 20.59 1.98
CA ILE A 107 7.05 19.20 2.43
C ILE A 107 8.49 18.73 2.65
N LEU A 108 8.82 18.28 3.86
CA LEU A 108 10.11 17.67 4.16
C LEU A 108 10.24 16.31 3.44
N VAL A 109 11.43 16.00 2.95
CA VAL A 109 11.70 14.69 2.35
C VAL A 109 12.09 13.69 3.44
N PRO A 110 11.43 12.53 3.55
CA PRO A 110 11.83 11.46 4.48
C PRO A 110 13.30 11.08 4.30
N GLU A 111 14.04 10.88 5.40
CA GLU A 111 15.49 10.61 5.39
C GLU A 111 15.90 9.50 4.41
N VAL A 112 15.14 8.40 4.40
CA VAL A 112 15.42 7.24 3.54
C VAL A 112 15.19 7.49 2.05
N LEU A 113 14.48 8.57 1.69
CA LEU A 113 14.23 8.97 0.30
C LEU A 113 15.25 9.99 -0.22
N LYS A 114 15.92 10.75 0.65
CA LYS A 114 16.87 11.80 0.25
C LYS A 114 17.94 11.35 -0.76
N PRO A 115 18.55 10.15 -0.64
CA PRO A 115 19.56 9.68 -1.60
C PRO A 115 19.03 9.49 -3.03
N TYR A 116 17.72 9.36 -3.20
CA TYR A 116 17.06 9.14 -4.49
C TYR A 116 16.46 10.42 -5.09
N MET A 117 16.52 11.53 -4.36
CA MET A 117 15.97 12.81 -4.79
C MET A 117 16.99 13.64 -5.58
N PRO A 118 16.56 14.45 -6.56
CA PRO A 118 17.41 15.46 -7.16
C PRO A 118 17.96 16.42 -6.08
N LYS A 119 19.21 16.87 -6.22
CA LYS A 119 19.87 17.78 -5.26
C LYS A 119 19.02 18.99 -4.85
N LYS A 120 18.24 19.55 -5.78
CA LYS A 120 17.35 20.70 -5.53
C LYS A 120 16.26 20.41 -4.49
N TYR A 121 15.82 19.16 -4.38
CA TYR A 121 14.70 18.74 -3.55
C TYR A 121 15.11 17.67 -2.53
N SER A 122 16.40 17.58 -2.17
CA SER A 122 16.88 16.50 -1.29
C SER A 122 16.38 16.66 0.15
N GLU A 123 16.22 17.89 0.63
CA GLU A 123 15.76 18.17 2.00
C GLU A 123 14.26 18.49 2.06
N LYS A 124 13.78 19.29 1.10
CA LYS A 124 12.44 19.86 1.12
C LYS A 124 11.90 20.13 -0.28
N ILE A 125 10.61 19.91 -0.46
CA ILE A 125 9.84 20.30 -1.64
C ILE A 125 9.03 21.55 -1.27
N PRO A 126 9.43 22.76 -1.71
CA PRO A 126 8.77 24.00 -1.32
C PRO A 126 7.39 24.15 -1.96
N PHE A 127 6.48 24.85 -1.29
CA PHE A 127 5.25 25.30 -1.92
C PHE A 127 5.56 26.37 -2.99
N VAL A 128 4.92 26.24 -4.16
CA VAL A 128 5.11 27.14 -5.30
C VAL A 128 3.83 27.83 -5.75
N LYS A 129 2.71 27.54 -5.07
CA LYS A 129 1.38 28.07 -5.31
C LYS A 129 0.66 28.20 -3.97
N ASP A 130 -0.21 29.19 -3.88
CA ASP A 130 -1.14 29.33 -2.76
C ASP A 130 -2.15 28.19 -2.76
N LEU A 131 -2.79 27.98 -1.60
CA LEU A 131 -3.86 27.02 -1.46
C LEU A 131 -5.01 27.35 -2.42
N PRO A 132 -5.64 26.34 -3.06
CA PRO A 132 -6.82 26.58 -3.88
C PRO A 132 -7.93 27.20 -3.04
N THR A 133 -8.46 28.34 -3.48
CA THR A 133 -9.69 28.91 -2.91
C THR A 133 -10.86 27.94 -3.08
N GLU A 134 -11.87 28.02 -2.21
CA GLU A 134 -13.04 27.11 -2.25
C GLU A 134 -13.70 27.00 -3.63
N GLN A 135 -13.62 28.05 -4.45
CA GLN A 135 -14.16 28.08 -5.81
C GLN A 135 -13.39 27.17 -6.80
N GLN A 136 -12.11 26.90 -6.56
CA GLN A 136 -11.24 26.06 -7.40
C GLN A 136 -11.32 24.56 -7.06
N GLN A 137 -11.99 24.20 -5.96
CA GLN A 137 -12.09 22.82 -5.48
C GLN A 137 -13.29 22.05 -6.07
N LYS A 138 -14.16 22.68 -6.87
CA LYS A 138 -15.28 22.01 -7.52
C LYS A 138 -14.76 21.07 -8.63
N PRO A 139 -15.11 19.77 -8.61
CA PRO A 139 -14.68 18.86 -9.67
C PRO A 139 -15.32 19.27 -10.99
N THR A 140 -14.50 19.53 -12.01
CA THR A 140 -14.93 19.77 -13.39
C THR A 140 -15.64 18.52 -13.90
N THR A 141 -16.96 18.49 -13.76
CA THR A 141 -17.81 17.42 -14.30
C THR A 141 -18.06 17.71 -15.77
N THR A 142 -17.10 17.37 -16.63
CA THR A 142 -17.34 17.21 -18.06
C THR A 142 -16.96 15.78 -18.44
N VAL A 143 -17.89 14.87 -18.22
CA VAL A 143 -17.92 13.60 -18.94
C VAL A 143 -18.59 13.89 -20.27
N GLU A 144 -17.80 14.18 -21.30
CA GLU A 144 -18.30 14.08 -22.68
C GLU A 144 -18.47 12.59 -22.98
N ASN A 145 -19.72 12.12 -22.96
CA ASN A 145 -20.08 10.85 -23.55
C ASN A 145 -19.87 10.94 -25.07
N LYS A 146 -18.97 10.13 -25.61
CA LYS A 146 -18.97 9.69 -27.01
C LYS A 146 -19.26 8.20 -27.05
#